data_AF-A0A8X6WNA6-F1
#
_entry.id   AF-A0A8X6WNA6-F1
#
_cell.length_a   1.000
_cell.length_b   1.000
_cell.length_c   1.000
_cell.angle_alpha   90.00
_cell.angle_beta   90.00
_cell.angle_gamma   90.00
#
_symmetry.space_group_name_H-M   'P 1'
#
loop_
_entity.id
_entity.type
_entity.pdbx_description
1 polymer ?
#
loop_
_entity_poly.entity_id
_entity_poly.type
_entity_poly.pdbx_seq_one_letter_code
_entity_poly.pdbx_strand_id
1 'polypeptide(L)'
;MMNNILLCFSCSRQEVNSKDTIVCRKRCPQNDVDCILNETQTITFQTLALPTVPYLPQPLILTTMRAVAMSGNVRFGTDYRILEGNERQLFDILKGQGVGEFIII
;
A
#
# COMPACT_ATOMS: atom_id res chain seq x y z
N MET A 1 -3.56 21.79 -7.44
CA MET A 1 -3.09 21.23 -8.72
C MET A 1 -2.14 20.10 -8.39
N MET A 2 -2.61 18.85 -8.37
CA MET A 2 -1.79 17.68 -8.08
C MET A 2 -1.18 17.18 -9.39
N ASN A 3 0.15 17.18 -9.45
CA ASN A 3 0.92 16.75 -10.59
C ASN A 3 0.59 15.31 -10.98
N ASN A 4 0.35 15.14 -12.28
CA ASN A 4 0.13 13.88 -12.97
C ASN A 4 1.21 12.85 -12.59
N ILE A 5 0.88 11.94 -11.68
CA ILE A 5 1.57 10.65 -11.66
C ILE A 5 0.83 9.79 -12.68
N LEU A 6 1.29 9.83 -13.93
CA LEU A 6 0.84 8.89 -14.96
C LEU A 6 1.37 7.50 -14.56
N LEU A 7 0.67 6.84 -13.64
CA LEU A 7 1.01 5.50 -13.19
C LEU A 7 0.57 4.53 -14.29
N CYS A 8 1.48 4.18 -15.20
CA CYS A 8 1.35 3.15 -16.23
C CYS A 8 1.28 1.74 -15.61
N PHE A 9 0.22 1.45 -14.84
CA PHE A 9 0.02 0.16 -14.20
C PHE A 9 -1.24 -0.52 -14.75
N SER A 10 -1.13 -1.83 -14.96
CA SER A 10 -2.30 -2.69 -15.17
C SER A 10 -2.82 -3.13 -13.82
N CYS A 11 -4.01 -2.66 -13.45
CA CYS A 11 -4.67 -3.04 -12.21
C CYS A 11 -5.60 -4.23 -12.41
N SER A 12 -5.50 -5.20 -11.52
CA SER A 12 -6.43 -6.32 -11.40
C SER A 12 -6.95 -6.37 -9.98
N ARG A 13 -8.27 -6.52 -9.83
CA ARG A 13 -8.86 -6.83 -8.53
C ARG A 13 -8.48 -8.27 -8.19
N GLN A 14 -7.80 -8.46 -7.07
CA GLN A 14 -7.45 -9.81 -6.63
C GLN A 14 -8.40 -10.21 -5.51
N GLU A 15 -9.24 -11.23 -5.78
CA GLU A 15 -10.18 -11.77 -4.81
C GLU A 15 -9.45 -12.66 -3.80
N VAL A 16 -8.63 -12.06 -2.94
CA VAL A 16 -8.12 -12.74 -1.74
C VAL A 16 -9.07 -12.40 -0.59
N ASN A 17 -10.15 -13.18 -0.51
CA ASN A 17 -11.06 -13.31 0.64
C ASN A 17 -11.85 -12.07 1.13
N SER A 18 -11.80 -10.93 0.46
CA SER A 18 -12.77 -9.83 0.58
C SER A 18 -12.57 -8.89 -0.60
N LYS A 19 -13.58 -8.10 -0.94
CA LYS A 19 -13.66 -7.30 -2.16
C LYS A 19 -12.69 -6.09 -2.19
N ASP A 20 -11.70 -6.01 -1.31
CA ASP A 20 -11.16 -4.74 -0.84
C ASP A 20 -9.68 -4.50 -1.19
N THR A 21 -9.07 -5.38 -2.00
CA THR A 21 -7.69 -5.21 -2.48
C THR A 21 -7.60 -5.09 -3.99
N ILE A 22 -6.95 -4.04 -4.47
CA ILE A 22 -6.60 -3.82 -5.88
C ILE A 22 -5.08 -3.86 -6.00
N VAL A 23 -4.57 -4.73 -6.88
CA VAL A 23 -3.13 -4.83 -7.15
C VAL A 23 -2.86 -4.34 -8.56
N CYS A 24 -1.97 -3.36 -8.67
CA CYS A 24 -1.54 -2.73 -9.89
C CYS A 24 -0.09 -3.14 -10.18
N ARG A 25 0.15 -3.74 -11.35
CA ARG A 25 1.49 -4.14 -11.80
C ARG A 25 1.96 -3.23 -12.91
N LYS A 26 3.21 -2.79 -12.81
CA LYS A 26 3.84 -1.88 -13.77
C LYS A 26 3.82 -2.49 -15.18
N ARG A 27 3.39 -1.70 -16.16
CA ARG A 27 3.48 -2.01 -17.59
C ARG A 27 3.88 -0.75 -18.35
N CYS A 28 5.11 -0.73 -18.84
CA CYS A 28 5.59 0.41 -19.61
C CYS A 28 5.47 0.17 -21.11
N PRO A 29 4.95 1.14 -21.87
CA PRO A 29 5.24 1.27 -23.29
C PRO A 29 6.75 1.33 -23.52
N GLN A 30 7.23 0.82 -24.66
CA GLN A 30 8.67 0.82 -25.00
C GLN A 30 9.28 2.22 -25.12
N ASN A 31 8.45 3.24 -25.39
CA ASN A 31 8.85 4.63 -25.56
C ASN A 31 8.67 5.49 -24.30
N ASP A 32 8.19 4.92 -23.19
CA ASP A 32 7.96 5.64 -21.94
C ASP A 32 9.14 5.42 -20.98
N VAL A 33 10.16 6.28 -21.13
CA VAL A 33 11.41 6.21 -20.36
C VAL A 33 11.16 6.45 -18.87
N ASP A 34 10.28 7.38 -18.52
CA ASP A 34 9.95 7.71 -17.13
C ASP A 34 9.32 6.51 -16.42
N CYS A 35 8.41 5.80 -17.10
CA CYS A 35 7.90 4.55 -16.59
C CYS A 35 9.03 3.53 -16.39
N ILE A 36 9.88 3.30 -17.40
CA ILE A 36 10.96 2.30 -17.33
C ILE A 36 11.89 2.55 -16.14
N LEU A 37 12.30 3.79 -15.93
CA LEU A 37 13.23 4.19 -14.86
C LEU A 37 12.60 4.15 -13.46
N ASN A 38 11.28 4.20 -13.32
CA ASN A 38 10.63 4.10 -12.02
C ASN A 38 10.82 2.70 -11.40
N GLU A 39 11.47 2.58 -10.26
CA GLU A 39 11.76 1.28 -9.64
C GLU A 39 10.51 0.55 -9.08
N THR A 40 9.39 1.27 -8.92
CA THR A 40 8.15 0.73 -8.36
C THR A 40 7.51 -0.29 -9.31
N GLN A 41 7.54 -1.58 -8.94
CA GLN A 41 6.99 -2.66 -9.77
C GLN A 41 5.50 -2.92 -9.51
N THR A 42 5.06 -2.75 -8.27
CA THR A 42 3.70 -3.08 -7.83
C THR A 42 3.19 -2.02 -6.88
N ILE A 43 1.92 -1.67 -7.02
CA ILE A 43 1.18 -0.83 -6.08
C ILE A 43 -0.04 -1.62 -5.64
N THR A 44 -0.29 -1.64 -4.34
CA THR A 44 -1.45 -2.32 -3.76
C THR A 44 -2.31 -1.29 -3.04
N PHE A 45 -3.57 -1.20 -3.42
CA PHE A 45 -4.58 -0.43 -2.71
C PHE A 45 -5.41 -1.38 -1.86
N GLN A 46 -5.54 -1.05 -0.57
CA GLN A 46 -6.34 -1.81 0.37
C GLN A 46 -7.34 -0.86 1.03
N THR A 47 -8.60 -1.26 1.03
CA THR A 47 -9.64 -0.62 1.83
C THR A 47 -9.85 -1.45 3.09
N LEU A 48 -9.90 -0.79 4.25
CA LEU A 48 -10.11 -1.44 5.53
C LEU A 48 -11.34 -0.85 6.18
N ALA A 49 -12.28 -1.73 6.56
CA ALA A 49 -13.38 -1.34 7.43
C ALA A 49 -12.83 -1.10 8.85
N LEU A 50 -13.06 0.08 9.38
CA LEU A 50 -12.57 0.47 10.70
C LEU A 50 -13.54 0.02 11.81
N PRO A 51 -13.03 -0.56 12.91
CA PRO A 51 -13.87 -0.86 14.06
C PRO A 51 -14.30 0.43 14.76
N THR A 52 -15.49 0.42 15.35
CA THR A 52 -15.89 1.47 16.30
C THR A 52 -15.29 1.16 17.66
N VAL A 53 -14.33 1.96 18.12
CA VAL A 53 -13.64 1.77 19.39
C VAL A 53 -14.05 2.88 20.37
N PRO A 54 -14.78 2.57 21.46
CA PRO A 54 -15.26 3.59 22.40
C PRO A 54 -14.17 4.11 23.34
N TYR A 55 -13.14 3.29 23.60
CA TYR A 55 -12.01 3.63 24.45
C TYR A 55 -10.78 2.85 24.00
N LEU A 56 -9.66 3.55 23.84
CA LEU A 56 -8.39 2.99 23.33
C LEU A 56 -7.27 3.27 24.36
N PRO A 57 -7.00 2.32 25.28
CA PRO A 57 -5.97 2.52 26.31
C PRO A 57 -4.53 2.43 25.79
N GLN A 58 -4.34 1.87 24.60
CA GLN A 58 -3.05 1.66 23.95
C GLN A 58 -3.25 1.55 22.43
N PRO A 59 -2.22 1.82 21.61
CA PRO A 59 -2.33 1.67 20.17
C PRO A 59 -2.81 0.27 19.77
N LEU A 60 -3.75 0.23 18.82
CA LEU A 60 -4.34 -1.02 18.31
C LEU A 60 -3.87 -1.26 16.87
N ILE A 61 -3.29 -2.43 16.62
CA ILE A 61 -2.93 -2.87 15.26
C ILE A 61 -4.21 -3.32 14.55
N LEU A 62 -4.57 -2.60 13.48
CA LEU A 62 -5.71 -2.91 12.63
C LEU A 62 -5.38 -3.95 11.58
N THR A 63 -4.21 -3.83 10.96
CA THR A 63 -3.72 -4.81 9.98
C THR A 63 -2.21 -4.77 9.86
N THR A 64 -1.65 -5.87 9.36
CA THR A 64 -0.23 -6.03 9.07
C THR A 64 -0.05 -6.21 7.58
N MET A 65 0.72 -5.34 6.97
CA MET A 65 1.12 -5.40 5.57
C MET A 65 2.53 -5.98 5.49
N ARG A 66 2.75 -6.93 4.58
CA ARG A 66 4.09 -7.48 4.32
C ARG A 66 4.27 -7.63 2.82
N ALA A 67 5.36 -7.11 2.30
CA ALA A 67 5.77 -7.42 0.94
C ALA A 67 6.52 -8.75 0.92
N VAL A 68 6.23 -9.55 -0.11
CA VAL A 68 6.81 -10.89 -0.28
C VAL A 68 7.49 -10.94 -1.64
N ALA A 69 8.79 -11.23 -1.65
CA ALA A 69 9.50 -11.53 -2.89
C ALA A 69 9.30 -13.00 -3.25
N MET A 70 8.91 -13.28 -4.50
CA MET A 70 8.78 -14.66 -4.99
C MET A 70 10.12 -15.40 -5.12
N SER A 71 11.24 -14.67 -5.17
CA SER A 71 12.59 -15.22 -5.23
C SER A 71 13.36 -14.83 -3.98
N GLY A 72 13.89 -15.83 -3.28
CA GLY A 72 14.34 -15.75 -1.87
C GLY A 72 15.54 -14.84 -1.57
N ASN A 73 16.04 -14.04 -2.52
CA ASN A 73 17.18 -13.13 -2.32
C ASN A 73 16.98 -11.73 -2.92
N VAL A 74 15.76 -11.36 -3.29
CA VAL A 74 15.50 -10.01 -3.83
C VAL A 74 15.33 -9.04 -2.67
N ARG A 75 16.26 -8.08 -2.54
CA ARG A 75 16.05 -6.89 -1.70
C ARG A 75 15.06 -5.97 -2.41
N PHE A 76 13.97 -5.63 -1.74
CA PHE A 76 12.98 -4.69 -2.25
C PHE A 76 12.73 -3.59 -1.22
N GLY A 77 12.50 -2.37 -1.69
CA GLY A 77 11.99 -1.28 -0.87
C GLY A 77 10.47 -1.39 -0.75
N THR A 78 9.94 -1.08 0.43
CA THR A 78 8.50 -0.91 0.63
C THR A 78 8.22 0.48 1.16
N ASP A 79 7.20 1.12 0.62
CA ASP A 79 6.65 2.33 1.18
C ASP A 79 5.15 2.16 1.42
N TYR A 80 4.72 2.56 2.61
CA TYR A 80 3.35 2.45 3.08
C TYR A 80 2.83 3.85 3.36
N ARG A 81 1.61 4.14 2.89
CA ARG A 81 0.95 5.45 3.03
C ARG A 81 -0.53 5.27 3.28
N ILE A 82 -1.09 6.19 4.06
CA ILE A 82 -2.53 6.39 4.19
C ILE A 82 -2.91 7.40 3.12
N LEU A 83 -3.81 7.02 2.21
CA LEU A 83 -4.21 7.90 1.11
C LEU A 83 -5.34 8.84 1.51
N GLU A 84 -6.33 8.35 2.26
CA GLU A 84 -7.58 9.05 2.58
C GLU A 84 -8.10 8.59 3.96
N GLY A 85 -9.02 9.36 4.57
CA GLY A 85 -9.75 8.95 5.77
C GLY A 85 -8.99 9.10 7.09
N ASN A 86 -7.91 9.88 7.12
CA ASN A 86 -7.10 10.16 8.32
C ASN A 86 -6.95 11.68 8.58
N GLU A 87 -8.00 12.45 8.35
CA GLU A 87 -7.98 13.92 8.49
C GLU A 87 -7.72 14.35 9.94
N ARG A 88 -8.11 13.50 10.89
CA ARG A 88 -7.90 13.72 12.34
C ARG A 88 -6.59 13.16 12.87
N GLN A 89 -5.76 12.56 12.00
CA GLN A 89 -4.47 11.96 12.37
C GLN A 89 -4.61 10.92 13.51
N LEU A 90 -5.68 10.12 13.48
CA LEU A 90 -5.94 9.06 14.47
C LEU A 90 -5.32 7.72 14.07
N PHE A 91 -4.78 7.64 12.86
CA PHE A 91 -4.15 6.44 12.34
C PHE A 91 -2.71 6.71 11.93
N ASP A 92 -1.85 5.71 12.09
CA ASP A 92 -0.46 5.77 11.66
C ASP A 92 -0.02 4.43 11.05
N ILE A 93 1.12 4.43 10.36
CA ILE A 93 1.76 3.24 9.84
C ILE A 93 3.16 3.10 10.44
N LEU A 94 3.33 2.10 11.31
CA LEU A 94 4.64 1.72 11.81
C LEU A 94 5.39 0.95 10.71
N LYS A 95 6.56 1.45 10.29
CA LYS A 95 7.36 0.85 9.22
C LYS A 95 8.48 -0.01 9.81
N GLY A 96 8.48 -1.29 9.46
CA GLY A 96 9.57 -2.24 9.68
C GLY A 96 10.25 -2.65 8.37
N GLN A 97 11.25 -3.54 8.46
CA GLN A 97 11.92 -4.07 7.26
C GLN A 97 10.95 -4.95 6.45
N GLY A 98 10.39 -4.40 5.37
CA GLY A 98 9.44 -5.09 4.50
C GLY A 98 8.07 -5.35 5.12
N VAL A 99 7.79 -4.78 6.29
CA VAL A 99 6.55 -4.92 7.05
C VAL A 99 6.02 -3.53 7.39
N GLY A 100 4.71 -3.34 7.33
CA GLY A 100 4.03 -2.14 7.79
C GLY A 100 2.87 -2.54 8.70
N GLU A 101 2.69 -1.86 9.82
CA GLU A 101 1.55 -2.08 10.72
C GLU A 101 0.68 -0.84 10.69
N PHE A 102 -0.58 -1.00 10.27
CA PHE A 102 -1.56 0.08 10.34
C PHE A 102 -2.18 0.08 11.73
N ILE A 103 -2.06 1.20 12.44
CA ILE A 103 -2.45 1.31 13.84
C ILE A 103 -3.42 2.47 14.06
N ILE A 104 -4.22 2.37 15.13
CA ILE A 104 -4.88 3.52 15.76
C ILE A 104 -3.94 4.06 16.83
N ILE A 105 -3.72 5.37 16.85
CA ILE A 105 -2.91 6.07 17.87
C ILE A 105 -3.74 6.67 19.00
#